data_AF-A0A2B7YC12-F1
#
_entry.id   AF-A0A2B7YC12-F1
#
_cell.length_a   1.000
_cell.length_b   1.000
_cell.length_c   1.000
_cell.angle_alpha   90.00
_cell.angle_beta   90.00
_cell.angle_gamma   90.00
#
_symmetry.space_group_name_H-M   'P 1'
#
loop_
_entity.id
_entity.type
_entity.pdbx_description
1 polymer ?
#
loop_
_entity_poly.entity_id
_entity_poly.type
_entity_poly.pdbx_seq_one_letter_code
_entity_poly.pdbx_strand_id
1 'polypeptide(L)'
;MLKSRRLLRGEITYDSAKEQDANILHQSGYRDQRTTYFTHLCRSRRLIQKIVGHHLGLHSLDICHVVDVEEWIHGSFNVCIRIDVDAQGHNPARQLMIRFPLPYRIGESSCPGNADEKVRCEAGTYAWLQENCPTVPIPQLYGFGLSTGRTSNILVDDNWNIKCLIDLEWACSHAAEMIQPPYWLSNQAIDLINKDDYEMLHRELMETFADEEMKIKPPVLLHSILQQGWVRGTFWYSLALSSPTALFKIFYDHIQPRFSRSHRDDELLSDHHAVLDI
;
A
#
# COMPACT_ATOMS: atom_id res chain seq x y z
N MET A 1 32.79 -16.05 17.97
CA MET A 1 31.38 -15.79 17.66
C MET A 1 31.21 -14.33 17.31
N LEU A 2 30.52 -14.02 16.21
CA LEU A 2 30.08 -12.66 15.91
C LEU A 2 28.91 -12.28 16.84
N LYS A 3 28.80 -11.01 17.20
CA LYS A 3 27.85 -10.54 18.22
C LYS A 3 26.45 -10.37 17.61
N SER A 4 25.46 -10.98 18.25
CA SER A 4 24.04 -10.84 17.89
C SER A 4 23.60 -9.38 17.78
N ARG A 5 22.82 -9.04 16.75
CA ARG A 5 22.19 -7.72 16.57
C ARG A 5 20.69 -7.79 16.83
N ARG A 6 20.12 -6.74 17.43
CA ARG A 6 18.67 -6.65 17.70
C ARG A 6 17.93 -6.07 16.49
N LEU A 7 16.81 -6.69 16.12
CA LEU A 7 15.87 -6.19 15.12
C LEU A 7 14.56 -5.76 15.81
N LEU A 8 13.52 -5.43 15.04
CA LEU A 8 12.16 -5.26 15.59
C LEU A 8 11.53 -6.56 16.09
N ARG A 9 11.90 -7.70 15.50
CA ARG A 9 11.39 -9.04 15.83
C ARG A 9 12.56 -9.94 16.21
N GLY A 10 12.96 -9.90 17.49
CA GLY A 10 14.04 -10.73 18.03
C GLY A 10 15.46 -10.22 17.75
N GLU A 11 16.41 -11.15 17.74
CA GLU A 11 17.82 -10.89 17.43
C GLU A 11 18.31 -11.78 16.27
N ILE A 12 19.39 -11.38 15.61
CA ILE A 12 19.95 -12.04 14.43
C ILE A 12 21.48 -12.16 14.52
N THR A 13 22.03 -13.31 14.11
CA THR A 13 23.47 -13.54 13.96
C THR A 13 23.93 -13.17 12.54
N TYR A 14 25.23 -12.96 12.34
CA TYR A 14 25.78 -12.74 10.99
C TYR A 14 25.48 -13.92 10.05
N ASP A 15 25.66 -15.14 10.55
CA ASP A 15 25.48 -16.36 9.77
C ASP A 15 24.02 -16.55 9.33
N SER A 16 23.05 -16.15 10.16
CA SER A 16 21.63 -16.14 9.80
C SER A 16 21.22 -14.93 8.93
N ALA A 17 21.97 -13.83 8.99
CA ALA A 17 21.74 -12.63 8.17
C ALA A 17 22.28 -12.79 6.74
N LYS A 18 23.32 -13.60 6.54
CA LYS A 18 23.91 -13.87 5.21
C LYS A 18 22.96 -14.64 4.29
N GLU A 19 22.15 -15.54 4.86
CA GLU A 19 21.19 -16.37 4.13
C GLU A 19 19.80 -15.70 4.01
N GLN A 20 19.75 -14.37 3.93
CA GLN A 20 18.52 -13.56 3.79
C GLN A 20 18.72 -12.41 2.78
N ASP A 21 17.83 -12.31 1.79
CA ASP A 21 17.81 -11.23 0.80
C ASP A 21 17.43 -9.85 1.39
N ALA A 22 17.12 -9.80 2.68
CA ALA A 22 16.68 -8.60 3.37
C ALA A 22 17.87 -7.76 3.85
N ASN A 23 17.81 -6.43 3.66
CA ASN A 23 18.85 -5.52 4.16
C ASN A 23 18.83 -5.41 5.70
N ILE A 24 19.51 -6.35 6.37
CA ILE A 24 19.56 -6.47 7.84
C ILE A 24 20.21 -5.24 8.49
N LEU A 25 21.16 -4.57 7.81
CA LEU A 25 21.76 -3.33 8.30
C LEU A 25 20.70 -2.23 8.45
N HIS A 26 19.90 -2.00 7.41
CA HIS A 26 18.77 -1.06 7.45
C HIS A 26 17.74 -1.47 8.51
N GLN A 27 17.38 -2.76 8.58
CA GLN A 27 16.43 -3.24 9.60
C GLN A 27 16.92 -3.05 11.05
N SER A 28 18.24 -3.04 11.29
CA SER A 28 18.77 -2.84 12.65
C SER A 28 18.55 -1.42 13.20
N GLY A 29 18.42 -0.41 12.32
CA GLY A 29 18.09 0.97 12.72
C GLY A 29 16.63 1.16 13.16
N TYR A 30 15.71 0.31 12.69
CA TYR A 30 14.27 0.44 12.93
C TYR A 30 13.89 0.48 14.42
N ARG A 31 14.67 -0.17 15.30
CA ARG A 31 14.36 -0.24 16.73
C ARG A 31 14.46 1.14 17.41
N ASP A 32 15.49 1.90 17.06
CA ASP A 32 15.78 3.20 17.67
C ASP A 32 14.99 4.31 16.96
N GLN A 33 14.77 4.18 15.65
CA GLN A 33 13.84 5.01 14.88
C GLN A 33 12.39 4.87 15.39
N ARG A 34 11.90 3.65 15.64
CA ARG A 34 10.59 3.41 16.28
C ARG A 34 10.51 4.07 17.64
N THR A 35 11.51 3.85 18.50
CA THR A 35 11.55 4.41 19.86
C THR A 35 11.49 5.94 19.83
N THR A 36 12.24 6.57 18.91
CA THR A 36 12.23 8.01 18.69
C THR A 36 10.85 8.50 18.20
N TYR A 37 10.25 7.84 17.22
CA TYR A 37 8.98 8.24 16.62
C TYR A 37 7.79 8.06 17.59
N PHE A 38 7.73 6.95 18.32
CA PHE A 38 6.72 6.73 19.36
C PHE A 38 6.87 7.72 20.52
N THR A 39 8.11 8.05 20.92
CA THR A 39 8.36 9.11 21.92
C THR A 39 7.90 10.48 21.41
N HIS A 40 8.09 10.80 20.13
CA HIS A 40 7.57 12.03 19.53
C HIS A 40 6.04 12.06 19.56
N LEU A 41 5.36 11.03 19.03
CA LEU A 41 3.89 10.94 19.06
C LEU A 41 3.34 11.03 20.50
N CYS A 42 4.03 10.41 21.48
CA CYS A 42 3.61 10.44 22.88
C CYS A 42 3.73 11.83 23.51
N ARG A 43 4.74 12.62 23.12
CA ARG A 43 4.84 14.04 23.50
C ARG A 43 3.81 14.89 22.77
N SER A 44 3.43 14.49 21.56
CA SER A 44 2.43 15.16 20.72
C SER A 44 0.97 14.80 21.03
N ARG A 45 0.65 13.97 22.05
CA ARG A 45 -0.74 13.60 22.40
C ARG A 45 -1.68 14.81 22.54
N ARG A 46 -1.25 15.89 23.19
CA ARG A 46 -2.04 17.15 23.36
C ARG A 46 -2.26 17.91 22.05
N LEU A 47 -1.47 17.66 21.00
CA LEU A 47 -1.68 18.14 19.64
C LEU A 47 -2.62 17.21 18.87
N ILE A 48 -2.46 15.88 19.00
CA ILE A 48 -3.38 14.88 18.43
C ILE A 48 -4.81 15.16 18.92
N GLN A 49 -5.00 15.31 20.24
CA GLN A 49 -6.27 15.69 20.87
C GLN A 49 -6.90 16.95 20.26
N LYS A 50 -6.09 17.98 19.98
CA LYS A 50 -6.54 19.23 19.33
C LYS A 50 -6.97 19.03 17.89
N ILE A 51 -6.21 18.25 17.12
CA ILE A 51 -6.50 17.94 15.71
C ILE A 51 -7.81 17.14 15.62
N VAL A 52 -7.98 16.11 16.46
CA VAL A 52 -9.21 15.31 16.51
C VAL A 52 -10.40 16.17 16.96
N GLY A 53 -10.25 16.96 18.02
CA GLY A 53 -11.29 17.87 18.49
C GLY A 53 -11.73 18.89 17.42
N HIS A 54 -10.79 19.41 16.64
CA HIS A 54 -11.07 20.30 15.51
C HIS A 54 -11.86 19.58 14.39
N HIS A 55 -11.44 18.39 13.96
CA HIS A 55 -12.13 17.66 12.88
C HIS A 55 -13.49 17.09 13.28
N LEU A 56 -13.73 16.86 14.56
CA LEU A 56 -15.03 16.45 15.11
C LEU A 56 -15.91 17.65 15.57
N GLY A 57 -15.41 18.89 15.48
CA GLY A 57 -16.13 20.10 15.88
C GLY A 57 -16.41 20.21 17.39
N LEU A 58 -15.60 19.58 18.24
CA LEU A 58 -15.86 19.49 19.69
C LEU A 58 -15.71 20.84 20.40
N HIS A 59 -16.71 21.21 21.21
CA HIS A 59 -16.69 22.46 21.99
C HIS A 59 -15.75 22.42 23.21
N SER A 60 -15.35 21.24 23.67
CA SER A 60 -14.26 21.05 24.63
C SER A 60 -13.35 19.91 24.20
N LEU A 61 -12.07 20.00 24.57
CA LEU A 61 -11.08 18.94 24.39
C LEU A 61 -11.06 17.95 25.56
N ASP A 62 -11.68 18.31 26.70
CA ASP A 62 -11.63 17.51 27.93
C ASP A 62 -12.53 16.26 27.87
N ILE A 63 -13.35 16.15 26.82
CA ILE A 63 -14.12 14.97 26.42
C ILE A 63 -13.44 14.12 25.32
N CYS A 64 -12.17 14.37 25.01
CA CYS A 64 -11.43 13.71 23.93
C CYS A 64 -10.13 13.13 24.48
N HIS A 65 -10.05 11.80 24.60
CA HIS A 65 -9.00 11.10 25.32
C HIS A 65 -8.11 10.32 24.35
N VAL A 66 -6.81 10.62 24.34
CA VAL A 66 -5.82 9.91 23.54
C VAL A 66 -5.23 8.78 24.40
N VAL A 67 -5.45 7.53 23.99
CA VAL A 67 -5.07 6.35 24.80
C VAL A 67 -3.56 6.24 25.03
N ASP A 68 -3.19 5.51 26.08
CA ASP A 68 -1.80 5.25 26.43
C ASP A 68 -1.07 4.40 25.38
N VAL A 69 0.27 4.49 25.37
CA VAL A 69 1.14 3.91 24.32
C VAL A 69 1.05 2.39 24.29
N GLU A 70 0.73 1.81 25.44
CA GLU A 70 0.45 0.41 25.70
C GLU A 70 -0.79 -0.11 24.94
N GLU A 71 -1.73 0.77 24.57
CA GLU A 71 -2.91 0.46 23.76
C GLU A 71 -2.74 0.81 22.26
N TRP A 72 -1.56 1.26 21.82
CA TRP A 72 -1.34 1.64 20.43
C TRP A 72 -1.13 0.41 19.54
N ILE A 73 -2.00 0.24 18.55
CA ILE A 73 -1.94 -0.84 17.58
C ILE A 73 -0.93 -0.46 16.49
N HIS A 74 0.09 -1.27 16.22
CA HIS A 74 1.07 -0.97 15.16
C HIS A 74 1.28 -2.14 14.17
N GLY A 75 1.21 -1.81 12.87
CA GLY A 75 1.43 -2.74 11.76
C GLY A 75 2.88 -2.78 11.30
N SER A 76 3.09 -3.06 10.01
CA SER A 76 4.42 -3.05 9.40
C SER A 76 4.82 -1.67 8.90
N PHE A 77 3.90 -0.83 8.43
CA PHE A 77 4.19 0.51 7.91
C PHE A 77 3.32 1.62 8.53
N ASN A 78 2.42 1.27 9.46
CA ASN A 78 1.49 2.20 10.13
C ASN A 78 1.48 2.01 11.67
N VAL A 79 1.21 3.08 12.43
CA VAL A 79 0.76 3.03 13.83
C VAL A 79 -0.61 3.69 13.97
N CYS A 80 -1.47 3.08 14.77
CA CYS A 80 -2.87 3.43 14.95
C CYS A 80 -3.12 3.73 16.44
N ILE A 81 -3.60 4.94 16.73
CA ILE A 81 -3.88 5.41 18.09
C ILE A 81 -5.40 5.52 18.25
N ARG A 82 -5.95 4.87 19.29
CA ARG A 82 -7.37 5.02 19.63
C ARG A 82 -7.60 6.37 20.31
N ILE A 83 -8.74 6.98 20.01
CA ILE A 83 -9.22 8.22 20.59
C ILE A 83 -10.63 7.95 21.13
N ASP A 84 -10.80 7.97 22.44
CA ASP A 84 -12.09 7.77 23.09
C ASP A 84 -12.73 9.14 23.33
N VAL A 85 -13.98 9.33 22.91
CA VAL A 85 -14.72 10.60 23.03
C VAL A 85 -15.99 10.41 23.84
N ASP A 86 -16.16 11.20 24.89
CA ASP A 86 -17.28 11.07 25.83
C ASP A 86 -18.62 11.51 25.22
N ALA A 87 -19.72 10.95 25.75
CA ALA A 87 -21.07 11.35 25.38
C ALA A 87 -21.38 12.80 25.78
N GLN A 88 -22.06 13.55 24.91
CA GLN A 88 -22.51 14.92 25.18
C GLN A 88 -23.97 15.12 24.77
N GLY A 89 -24.86 15.29 25.76
CA GLY A 89 -26.28 15.57 25.55
C GLY A 89 -27.01 14.43 24.85
N HIS A 90 -27.24 14.57 23.55
CA HIS A 90 -27.83 13.53 22.70
C HIS A 90 -26.80 12.76 21.84
N ASN A 91 -25.53 13.20 21.81
CA ASN A 91 -24.47 12.48 21.12
C ASN A 91 -23.94 11.35 22.02
N PRO A 92 -23.90 10.09 21.55
CA PRO A 92 -23.30 8.98 22.31
C PRO A 92 -21.77 9.13 22.38
N ALA A 93 -21.15 8.34 23.26
CA ALA A 93 -19.70 8.18 23.28
C ALA A 93 -19.22 7.50 21.99
N ARG A 94 -17.98 7.77 21.58
CA ARG A 94 -17.41 7.34 20.29
C ARG A 94 -15.98 6.82 20.48
N GLN A 95 -15.61 5.73 19.81
CA GLN A 95 -14.21 5.27 19.76
C GLN A 95 -13.66 5.43 18.35
N LEU A 96 -12.66 6.29 18.17
CA LEU A 96 -12.09 6.60 16.87
C LEU A 96 -10.63 6.18 16.74
N MET A 97 -10.13 6.09 15.51
CA MET A 97 -8.73 5.73 15.23
C MET A 97 -8.07 6.77 14.34
N ILE A 98 -6.92 7.30 14.79
CA ILE A 98 -6.01 8.09 13.95
C ILE A 98 -4.83 7.20 13.54
N ARG A 99 -4.54 7.15 12.23
CA ARG A 99 -3.43 6.38 11.65
C ARG A 99 -2.29 7.33 11.30
N PHE A 100 -1.06 6.93 11.62
CA PHE A 100 0.17 7.59 11.20
C PHE A 100 1.05 6.60 10.42
N PRO A 101 1.60 6.98 9.26
CA PRO A 101 2.63 6.18 8.61
C PRO A 101 3.89 6.14 9.49
N LEU A 102 4.68 5.07 9.39
CA LEU A 102 5.96 4.90 10.08
C LEU A 102 7.08 5.35 9.13
N PRO A 103 7.69 6.56 9.29
CA PRO A 103 8.57 7.14 8.26
C PRO A 103 9.78 6.25 7.92
N TYR A 104 10.32 5.57 8.94
CA TYR A 104 11.43 4.62 8.84
C TYR A 104 11.09 3.29 8.16
N ARG A 105 9.84 3.08 7.73
CA ARG A 105 9.37 1.88 7.01
C ARG A 105 9.00 2.16 5.55
N ILE A 106 8.72 3.42 5.20
CA ILE A 106 8.29 3.86 3.87
C ILE A 106 9.38 4.65 3.10
N GLY A 107 10.61 4.70 3.62
CA GLY A 107 11.73 5.35 2.95
C GLY A 107 11.71 6.89 2.97
N GLU A 108 10.95 7.52 3.88
CA GLU A 108 10.80 8.99 3.97
C GLU A 108 12.14 9.74 4.10
N SER A 109 13.14 9.13 4.73
CA SER A 109 14.49 9.70 4.84
C SER A 109 15.29 9.70 3.54
N SER A 110 14.90 8.87 2.56
CA SER A 110 15.55 8.72 1.25
C SER A 110 14.77 9.45 0.16
N CYS A 111 13.43 9.40 0.25
CA CYS A 111 12.48 10.08 -0.62
C CYS A 111 11.48 10.87 0.24
N PRO A 112 11.77 12.14 0.59
CA PRO A 112 10.86 12.96 1.37
C PRO A 112 9.52 13.18 0.66
N GLY A 113 8.42 13.08 1.40
CA GLY A 113 7.06 13.15 0.88
C GLY A 113 6.39 11.79 0.62
N ASN A 114 7.09 10.67 0.77
CA ASN A 114 6.50 9.32 0.72
C ASN A 114 5.40 9.14 1.78
N ALA A 115 5.53 9.76 2.96
CA ALA A 115 4.52 9.76 4.02
C ALA A 115 3.24 10.46 3.57
N ASP A 116 3.39 11.64 2.98
CA ASP A 116 2.29 12.45 2.45
C ASP A 116 1.62 11.78 1.25
N GLU A 117 2.38 11.08 0.39
CA GLU A 117 1.82 10.33 -0.73
C GLU A 117 1.04 9.10 -0.25
N LYS A 118 1.59 8.31 0.69
CA LYS A 118 0.87 7.18 1.29
C LYS A 118 -0.47 7.62 1.91
N VAL A 119 -0.48 8.76 2.61
CA VAL A 119 -1.71 9.31 3.20
C VAL A 119 -2.69 9.82 2.12
N ARG A 120 -2.21 10.42 1.03
CA ARG A 120 -3.04 10.79 -0.13
C ARG A 120 -3.70 9.56 -0.77
N CYS A 121 -2.93 8.51 -1.07
CA CYS A 121 -3.46 7.27 -1.64
C CYS A 121 -4.52 6.63 -0.73
N GLU A 122 -4.19 6.41 0.55
CA GLU A 122 -5.08 5.74 1.51
C GLU A 122 -6.40 6.50 1.67
N ALA A 123 -6.35 7.83 1.83
CA ALA A 123 -7.54 8.65 1.95
C ALA A 123 -8.35 8.78 0.65
N GLY A 124 -7.69 8.82 -0.51
CA GLY A 124 -8.35 8.80 -1.81
C GLY A 124 -9.12 7.50 -2.05
N THR A 125 -8.52 6.37 -1.69
CA THR A 125 -9.18 5.05 -1.75
C THR A 125 -10.37 4.97 -0.80
N TYR A 126 -10.25 5.43 0.45
CA TYR A 126 -11.39 5.48 1.38
C TYR A 126 -12.53 6.36 0.84
N ALA A 127 -12.23 7.59 0.39
CA ALA A 127 -13.25 8.49 -0.16
C ALA A 127 -13.96 7.88 -1.39
N TRP A 128 -13.21 7.28 -2.31
CA TRP A 128 -13.77 6.61 -3.48
C TRP A 128 -14.67 5.43 -3.09
N LEU A 129 -14.25 4.60 -2.12
CA LEU A 129 -15.04 3.47 -1.64
C LEU A 129 -16.33 3.92 -0.92
N GLN A 130 -16.27 5.00 -0.13
CA GLN A 130 -17.46 5.56 0.53
C GLN A 130 -18.50 6.07 -0.49
N GLU A 131 -18.06 6.64 -1.60
CA GLU A 131 -18.93 7.18 -2.65
C GLU A 131 -19.45 6.10 -3.61
N ASN A 132 -18.58 5.15 -4.02
CA ASN A 132 -18.85 4.23 -5.12
C ASN A 132 -19.17 2.79 -4.66
N CYS A 133 -18.92 2.44 -3.40
CA CYS A 133 -19.12 1.09 -2.84
C CYS A 133 -19.91 1.10 -1.51
N PRO A 134 -21.08 1.77 -1.41
CA PRO A 134 -21.81 1.96 -0.14
C PRO A 134 -22.37 0.67 0.48
N THR A 135 -22.33 -0.46 -0.23
CA THR A 135 -22.69 -1.79 0.30
C THR A 135 -21.51 -2.53 0.95
N VAL A 136 -20.28 -2.04 0.79
CA VAL A 136 -19.08 -2.63 1.40
C VAL A 136 -18.87 -2.02 2.79
N PRO A 137 -18.89 -2.81 3.87
CA PRO A 137 -18.71 -2.28 5.22
C PRO A 137 -17.26 -1.87 5.47
N ILE A 138 -16.99 -0.57 5.34
CA ILE A 138 -15.69 0.07 5.54
C ILE A 138 -15.77 1.09 6.69
N PRO A 139 -14.67 1.42 7.38
CA PRO A 139 -14.63 2.59 8.25
C PRO A 139 -14.82 3.90 7.45
N GLN A 140 -15.71 4.76 7.95
CA GLN A 140 -15.91 6.14 7.53
C GLN A 140 -14.67 7.00 7.83
N LEU A 141 -14.22 7.77 6.83
CA LEU A 141 -13.01 8.59 6.82
C LEU A 141 -13.32 10.10 6.95
N TYR A 142 -12.36 10.90 7.47
CA TYR A 142 -12.54 12.31 7.84
C TYR A 142 -11.55 13.40 7.33
N GLY A 143 -10.66 13.31 6.35
CA GLY A 143 -9.94 12.25 5.63
C GLY A 143 -8.70 12.87 4.94
N PHE A 144 -7.56 12.18 4.84
CA PHE A 144 -6.20 12.65 4.47
C PHE A 144 -5.26 13.18 5.60
N GLY A 145 -4.87 14.47 5.66
CA GLY A 145 -3.97 15.07 6.69
C GLY A 145 -2.45 14.95 6.40
N LEU A 146 -1.75 16.06 6.09
CA LEU A 146 -0.38 16.06 5.53
C LEU A 146 0.67 16.85 6.35
N SER A 147 1.95 16.51 6.15
CA SER A 147 3.15 17.16 6.73
C SER A 147 3.19 18.67 6.52
N THR A 148 2.63 19.15 5.40
CA THR A 148 2.51 20.57 5.02
C THR A 148 1.47 21.35 5.84
N GLY A 149 0.86 20.74 6.87
CA GLY A 149 -0.16 21.38 7.71
C GLY A 149 -1.54 21.48 7.05
N ARG A 150 -1.75 20.79 5.92
CA ARG A 150 -3.07 20.64 5.28
C ARG A 150 -3.81 19.49 5.98
N THR A 151 -4.70 19.82 6.92
CA THR A 151 -5.20 18.89 7.94
C THR A 151 -6.61 18.36 7.71
N SER A 152 -6.79 17.11 8.16
CA SER A 152 -8.01 16.31 8.17
C SER A 152 -7.71 14.95 8.85
N ASN A 153 -8.69 14.02 8.87
CA ASN A 153 -8.54 12.57 9.02
C ASN A 153 -8.55 11.91 10.41
N ILE A 154 -9.57 11.07 10.61
CA ILE A 154 -9.79 10.04 11.64
C ILE A 154 -10.72 8.95 11.00
N LEU A 155 -10.78 7.72 11.53
CA LEU A 155 -11.57 6.58 11.00
C LEU A 155 -12.50 5.88 12.05
N VAL A 156 -13.75 5.53 11.70
CA VAL A 156 -14.79 4.79 12.52
C VAL A 156 -15.92 4.12 11.71
N ASP A 157 -16.70 3.18 12.26
CA ASP A 157 -17.98 2.72 11.67
C ASP A 157 -19.20 3.58 12.06
N ASP A 158 -20.37 3.36 11.43
CA ASP A 158 -21.63 4.11 11.66
C ASP A 158 -22.10 4.11 13.13
N ASN A 159 -21.69 3.09 13.90
CA ASN A 159 -22.03 2.91 15.31
C ASN A 159 -20.91 3.39 16.24
N TRP A 160 -19.90 4.07 15.69
CA TRP A 160 -18.73 4.63 16.39
C TRP A 160 -17.77 3.57 16.97
N ASN A 161 -17.71 2.41 16.32
CA ASN A 161 -16.80 1.31 16.65
C ASN A 161 -15.72 1.16 15.56
N ILE A 162 -14.55 0.66 15.95
CA ILE A 162 -13.51 0.22 15.02
C ILE A 162 -13.82 -1.23 14.64
N LYS A 163 -14.76 -1.43 13.70
CA LYS A 163 -15.29 -2.76 13.36
C LYS A 163 -14.30 -3.65 12.59
N CYS A 164 -13.50 -3.02 11.73
CA CYS A 164 -12.41 -3.62 10.98
C CYS A 164 -11.38 -2.54 10.64
N LEU A 165 -10.11 -2.92 10.48
CA LEU A 165 -9.09 -2.06 9.89
C LEU A 165 -8.83 -2.56 8.47
N ILE A 166 -9.19 -1.78 7.45
CA ILE A 166 -8.81 -2.11 6.08
C ILE A 166 -7.36 -1.67 5.91
N ASP A 167 -6.47 -2.65 5.81
CA ASP A 167 -5.04 -2.37 5.68
C ASP A 167 -4.68 -2.13 4.22
N LEU A 168 -4.98 -0.92 3.77
CA LEU A 168 -4.56 -0.32 2.49
C LEU A 168 -3.02 -0.11 2.41
N GLU A 169 -2.24 -0.83 3.22
CA GLU A 169 -0.78 -0.92 3.20
C GLU A 169 -0.25 -1.41 1.84
N TRP A 170 -1.06 -2.18 1.11
CA TRP A 170 -0.78 -2.73 -0.23
C TRP A 170 -1.76 -2.23 -1.31
N ALA A 171 -2.59 -1.23 -1.01
CA ALA A 171 -3.49 -0.63 -1.98
C ALA A 171 -2.79 0.50 -2.74
N CYS A 172 -2.39 0.20 -3.98
CA CYS A 172 -1.74 1.12 -4.89
C CYS A 172 -2.76 1.82 -5.80
N SER A 173 -2.73 3.16 -5.83
CA SER A 173 -3.52 3.98 -6.78
C SER A 173 -2.91 3.91 -8.19
N HIS A 174 -3.06 2.76 -8.84
CA HIS A 174 -2.62 2.54 -10.21
C HIS A 174 -3.49 3.31 -11.23
N ALA A 175 -2.91 3.64 -12.38
CA ALA A 175 -3.68 4.02 -13.56
C ALA A 175 -4.59 2.84 -13.98
N ALA A 176 -5.77 3.13 -14.52
CA ALA A 176 -6.75 2.10 -14.86
C ALA A 176 -6.19 1.07 -15.87
N GLU A 177 -5.30 1.51 -16.76
CA GLU A 177 -4.61 0.68 -17.76
C GLU A 177 -3.50 -0.21 -17.19
N MET A 178 -3.15 -0.06 -15.91
CA MET A 178 -2.28 -0.98 -15.16
C MET A 178 -3.09 -2.02 -14.34
N ILE A 179 -4.41 -1.87 -14.25
CA ILE A 179 -5.27 -2.97 -13.81
C ILE A 179 -5.19 -4.05 -14.89
N GLN A 180 -4.91 -5.28 -14.50
CA GLN A 180 -4.63 -6.39 -15.42
C GLN A 180 -5.20 -7.71 -14.85
N PRO A 181 -5.59 -8.68 -15.70
CA PRO A 181 -5.95 -10.00 -15.22
C PRO A 181 -4.76 -10.70 -14.54
N PRO A 182 -4.99 -11.70 -13.68
CA PRO A 182 -3.90 -12.41 -13.01
C PRO A 182 -2.92 -13.04 -14.03
N TYR A 183 -1.63 -12.77 -13.89
CA TYR A 183 -0.60 -13.29 -14.79
C TYR A 183 -0.51 -14.83 -14.77
N TRP A 184 -0.92 -15.45 -13.66
CA TRP A 184 -0.93 -16.89 -13.46
C TRP A 184 -2.13 -17.60 -14.09
N LEU A 185 -2.93 -16.92 -14.94
CA LEU A 185 -4.09 -17.50 -15.63
C LEU A 185 -3.75 -18.83 -16.36
N SER A 186 -2.60 -18.88 -17.04
CA SER A 186 -2.07 -20.07 -17.72
C SER A 186 -1.31 -21.04 -16.82
N ASN A 187 -1.31 -20.82 -15.49
CA ASN A 187 -0.51 -21.54 -14.49
C ASN A 187 1.00 -21.56 -14.79
N GLN A 188 1.49 -20.57 -15.53
CA GLN A 188 2.90 -20.36 -15.85
C GLN A 188 3.54 -19.36 -14.86
N ALA A 189 4.87 -19.46 -14.69
CA ALA A 189 5.62 -18.43 -13.99
C ALA A 189 5.58 -17.11 -14.78
N ILE A 190 5.71 -15.98 -14.07
CA ILE A 190 5.61 -14.61 -14.62
C ILE A 190 6.57 -14.31 -15.78
N ASP A 191 7.70 -15.01 -15.82
CA ASP A 191 8.75 -14.94 -16.83
C ASP A 191 8.65 -16.04 -17.90
N LEU A 192 7.75 -17.02 -17.72
CA LEU A 192 7.55 -18.17 -18.62
C LEU A 192 6.16 -18.18 -19.28
N ILE A 193 5.49 -17.03 -19.35
CA ILE A 193 4.14 -16.92 -19.91
C ILE A 193 4.20 -17.10 -21.43
N ASN A 194 3.56 -18.15 -21.94
CA ASN A 194 3.29 -18.26 -23.37
C ASN A 194 2.14 -17.33 -23.73
N LYS A 195 2.42 -16.34 -24.58
CA LYS A 195 1.45 -15.34 -25.03
C LYS A 195 0.19 -15.97 -25.61
N ASP A 196 0.29 -17.04 -26.40
CA ASP A 196 -0.84 -17.58 -27.16
C ASP A 196 -1.73 -18.49 -26.28
N ASP A 197 -1.13 -19.26 -25.37
CA ASP A 197 -1.86 -19.98 -24.30
C ASP A 197 -2.63 -19.00 -23.40
N TYR A 198 -1.97 -17.90 -23.02
CA TYR A 198 -2.58 -16.85 -22.20
C TYR A 198 -3.69 -16.10 -22.94
N GLU A 199 -3.54 -15.83 -24.24
CA GLU A 199 -4.55 -15.14 -25.07
C GLU A 199 -5.87 -15.91 -25.18
N MET A 200 -5.81 -17.25 -25.15
CA MET A 200 -7.02 -18.08 -25.10
C MET A 200 -7.81 -17.87 -23.80
N LEU A 201 -7.12 -17.99 -22.66
CA LEU A 201 -7.73 -17.87 -21.33
C LEU A 201 -8.15 -16.44 -21.00
N HIS A 202 -7.37 -15.46 -21.46
CA HIS A 202 -7.71 -14.03 -21.37
C HIS A 202 -9.03 -13.73 -22.10
N ARG A 203 -9.23 -14.27 -23.31
CA ARG A 203 -10.47 -14.08 -24.07
C ARG A 203 -11.68 -14.66 -23.35
N GLU A 204 -11.60 -15.92 -22.90
CA GLU A 204 -12.67 -16.58 -22.14
C GLU A 204 -13.05 -15.79 -20.86
N LEU A 205 -12.05 -15.27 -20.15
CA LEU A 205 -12.26 -14.41 -18.98
C LEU A 205 -12.93 -13.08 -19.35
N MET A 206 -12.52 -12.42 -20.44
CA MET A 206 -13.11 -11.13 -20.85
C MET A 206 -14.53 -11.27 -21.38
N GLU A 207 -14.84 -12.35 -22.10
CA GLU A 207 -16.20 -12.69 -22.54
C GLU A 207 -17.12 -12.92 -21.32
N THR A 208 -16.68 -13.77 -20.39
CA THR A 208 -17.42 -14.04 -19.14
C THR A 208 -17.59 -12.77 -18.27
N PHE A 209 -16.55 -11.94 -18.16
CA PHE A 209 -16.59 -10.74 -17.32
C PHE A 209 -17.48 -9.65 -17.91
N ALA A 210 -17.53 -9.51 -19.24
CA ALA A 210 -18.47 -8.61 -19.92
C ALA A 210 -19.93 -8.99 -19.62
N ASP A 211 -20.27 -10.29 -19.65
CA ASP A 211 -21.60 -10.79 -19.32
C ASP A 211 -22.00 -10.50 -17.86
N GLU A 212 -21.08 -10.60 -16.89
CA GLU A 212 -21.34 -10.21 -15.50
C GLU A 212 -21.48 -8.69 -15.33
N GLU A 213 -20.64 -7.88 -16.00
CA GLU A 213 -20.78 -6.41 -15.97
C GLU A 213 -22.11 -5.94 -16.60
N MET A 214 -22.66 -6.63 -17.60
CA MET A 214 -23.99 -6.32 -18.14
C MET A 214 -25.15 -6.60 -17.16
N LYS A 215 -24.97 -7.53 -16.22
CA LYS A 215 -25.96 -7.83 -15.16
C LYS A 215 -25.89 -6.79 -14.04
N ILE A 216 -24.68 -6.45 -13.59
CA ILE A 216 -24.42 -5.55 -12.46
C ILE A 216 -24.56 -4.07 -12.85
N LYS A 217 -24.19 -3.72 -14.10
CA LYS A 217 -24.18 -2.37 -14.67
C LYS A 217 -23.36 -1.37 -13.84
N PRO A 218 -22.06 -1.65 -13.60
CA PRO A 218 -21.18 -0.72 -12.88
C PRO A 218 -21.01 0.61 -13.64
N PRO A 219 -20.64 1.71 -12.96
CA PRO A 219 -20.42 3.01 -13.60
C PRO A 219 -19.18 3.04 -14.52
N VAL A 220 -18.29 2.05 -14.42
CA VAL A 220 -17.12 1.85 -15.27
C VAL A 220 -17.07 0.38 -15.68
N LEU A 221 -16.87 0.11 -16.98
CA LEU A 221 -16.79 -1.24 -17.54
C LEU A 221 -15.33 -1.70 -17.62
N LEU A 222 -14.87 -2.44 -16.62
CA LEU A 222 -13.48 -2.86 -16.47
C LEU A 222 -13.06 -3.85 -17.57
N HIS A 223 -13.94 -4.72 -18.08
CA HIS A 223 -13.58 -5.66 -19.16
C HIS A 223 -13.01 -4.90 -20.38
N SER A 224 -13.56 -3.71 -20.68
CA SER A 224 -13.15 -2.87 -21.81
C SER A 224 -11.76 -2.26 -21.65
N ILE A 225 -11.31 -2.06 -20.40
CA ILE A 225 -10.00 -1.52 -20.05
C ILE A 225 -8.96 -2.66 -20.09
N LEU A 226 -9.28 -3.81 -19.48
CA LEU A 226 -8.44 -5.01 -19.48
C LEU A 226 -8.16 -5.50 -20.91
N GLN A 227 -9.20 -5.63 -21.74
CA GLN A 227 -9.07 -6.01 -23.15
C GLN A 227 -8.21 -5.01 -23.95
N GLN A 228 -8.31 -3.71 -23.67
CA GLN A 228 -7.41 -2.72 -24.28
C GLN A 228 -5.98 -2.81 -23.74
N GLY A 229 -5.78 -3.14 -22.47
CA GLY A 229 -4.48 -3.39 -21.86
C GLY A 229 -3.73 -4.55 -22.53
N TRP A 230 -4.43 -5.64 -22.87
CA TRP A 230 -3.87 -6.73 -23.67
C TRP A 230 -3.54 -6.30 -25.10
N VAL A 231 -4.52 -5.74 -25.84
CA VAL A 231 -4.35 -5.36 -27.25
C VAL A 231 -3.22 -4.34 -27.44
N ARG A 232 -3.15 -3.29 -26.59
CA ARG A 232 -2.08 -2.28 -26.62
C ARG A 232 -0.74 -2.85 -26.14
N GLY A 233 -0.76 -3.88 -25.29
CA GLY A 233 0.42 -4.46 -24.65
C GLY A 233 0.79 -3.84 -23.30
N THR A 234 -0.05 -2.94 -22.77
CA THR A 234 0.12 -2.32 -21.44
C THR A 234 0.17 -3.36 -20.32
N PHE A 235 -0.46 -4.53 -20.51
CA PHE A 235 -0.29 -5.73 -19.69
C PHE A 235 1.20 -6.03 -19.45
N TRP A 236 1.98 -6.22 -20.51
CA TRP A 236 3.40 -6.58 -20.42
C TRP A 236 4.25 -5.48 -19.76
N TYR A 237 3.97 -4.20 -20.04
CA TYR A 237 4.63 -3.09 -19.35
C TYR A 237 4.33 -3.08 -17.85
N SER A 238 3.07 -3.28 -17.46
CA SER A 238 2.63 -3.28 -16.06
C SER A 238 3.21 -4.47 -15.30
N LEU A 239 3.23 -5.64 -15.95
CA LEU A 239 3.81 -6.87 -15.40
C LEU A 239 5.33 -6.76 -15.23
N ALA A 240 6.04 -6.21 -16.21
CA ALA A 240 7.48 -5.94 -16.13
C ALA A 240 7.84 -4.93 -15.03
N LEU A 241 7.04 -3.87 -14.86
CA LEU A 241 7.21 -2.90 -13.77
C LEU A 241 6.91 -3.50 -12.38
N SER A 242 6.00 -4.48 -12.29
CA SER A 242 5.65 -5.14 -11.03
C SER A 242 6.64 -6.23 -10.59
N SER A 243 7.53 -6.68 -11.48
CA SER A 243 8.45 -7.79 -11.22
C SER A 243 9.86 -7.51 -11.75
N PRO A 244 10.77 -6.95 -10.92
CA PRO A 244 12.15 -6.68 -11.31
C PRO A 244 12.95 -7.91 -11.75
N THR A 245 12.57 -9.11 -11.31
CA THR A 245 13.18 -10.38 -11.74
C THR A 245 12.71 -10.83 -13.12
N ALA A 246 11.45 -10.60 -13.47
CA ALA A 246 10.90 -10.94 -14.79
C ALA A 246 11.07 -9.82 -15.84
N LEU A 247 11.35 -8.59 -15.40
CA LEU A 247 11.51 -7.37 -16.21
C LEU A 247 12.25 -7.61 -17.53
N PHE A 248 13.45 -8.19 -17.49
CA PHE A 248 14.25 -8.44 -18.68
C PHE A 248 13.59 -9.44 -19.63
N LYS A 249 13.08 -10.57 -19.11
CA LYS A 249 12.47 -11.61 -19.95
C LYS A 249 11.17 -11.12 -20.60
N ILE A 250 10.31 -10.45 -19.84
CA ILE A 250 9.10 -9.80 -20.39
C ILE A 250 9.48 -8.71 -21.41
N PHE A 251 10.55 -7.95 -21.17
CA PHE A 251 11.01 -6.93 -22.11
C PHE A 251 11.45 -7.55 -23.44
N TYR A 252 12.32 -8.56 -23.42
CA TYR A 252 12.84 -9.19 -24.64
C TYR A 252 11.78 -10.02 -25.39
N ASP A 253 10.93 -10.77 -24.68
CA ASP A 253 10.00 -11.71 -25.30
C ASP A 253 8.68 -11.06 -25.74
N HIS A 254 8.25 -9.96 -25.07
CA HIS A 254 6.89 -9.44 -25.22
C HIS A 254 6.80 -7.92 -25.48
N ILE A 255 7.76 -7.12 -25.02
CA ILE A 255 7.75 -5.66 -25.25
C ILE A 255 8.54 -5.30 -26.51
N GLN A 256 9.83 -5.60 -26.56
CA GLN A 256 10.74 -5.24 -27.65
C GLN A 256 10.24 -5.68 -29.04
N PRO A 257 9.71 -6.91 -29.25
CA PRO A 257 9.26 -7.37 -30.57
C PRO A 257 8.12 -6.53 -31.17
N ARG A 258 7.42 -5.73 -30.36
CA ARG A 258 6.35 -4.82 -30.77
C ARG A 258 6.89 -3.51 -31.38
N PHE A 259 8.18 -3.21 -31.21
CA PHE A 259 8.81 -1.95 -31.64
C PHE A 259 10.11 -2.14 -32.44
N SER A 260 10.86 -3.22 -32.22
CA SER A 260 12.06 -3.59 -32.97
C SER A 260 12.06 -5.10 -33.26
N ARG A 261 12.48 -5.48 -34.48
CA ARG A 261 12.68 -6.89 -34.86
C ARG A 261 14.09 -7.40 -34.56
N SER A 262 15.03 -6.51 -34.28
CA SER A 262 16.38 -6.86 -33.86
C SER A 262 16.55 -6.66 -32.37
N HIS A 263 17.14 -7.66 -31.72
CA HIS A 263 17.98 -7.44 -30.55
C HIS A 263 19.16 -6.55 -31.00
N ARG A 264 19.60 -5.62 -30.15
CA ARG A 264 20.98 -5.12 -30.29
C ARG A 264 21.87 -6.23 -29.78
N ASP A 265 22.95 -6.48 -30.49
CA ASP A 265 23.72 -7.73 -30.43
C ASP A 265 24.19 -8.06 -29.00
N ASP A 266 24.13 -9.35 -28.64
CA ASP A 266 24.26 -9.82 -27.24
C ASP A 266 25.66 -9.61 -26.59
N GLU A 267 26.62 -9.06 -27.35
CA GLU A 267 28.00 -8.76 -26.92
C GLU A 267 28.09 -7.80 -25.71
N LEU A 268 27.02 -7.07 -25.38
CA LEU A 268 26.98 -6.13 -24.24
C LEU A 268 26.43 -6.73 -22.92
N LEU A 269 25.99 -7.99 -22.91
CA LEU A 269 25.48 -8.65 -21.69
C LEU A 269 26.21 -9.94 -21.33
N SER A 270 27.02 -10.52 -22.22
CA SER A 270 27.83 -11.71 -21.92
C SER A 270 29.04 -11.44 -21.02
N ASP A 271 29.69 -10.29 -21.18
CA ASP A 271 30.98 -9.98 -20.53
C ASP A 271 30.87 -9.26 -19.18
N HIS A 272 29.64 -9.07 -18.68
CA HIS A 272 29.39 -8.46 -17.37
C HIS A 272 28.72 -9.44 -16.43
N HIS A 273 29.54 -10.33 -15.86
CA HIS A 273 29.38 -10.72 -14.47
C HIS A 273 29.31 -9.45 -13.61
N ALA A 274 28.09 -8.99 -13.34
CA ALA A 274 27.82 -7.86 -12.46
C ALA A 274 28.08 -8.26 -11.00
N VAL A 275 29.37 -8.42 -10.67
CA VAL A 275 29.84 -8.43 -9.29
C VAL A 275 29.55 -7.04 -8.74
N LEU A 276 28.46 -6.93 -7.98
CA LEU A 276 28.20 -5.78 -7.12
C LEU A 276 29.15 -5.88 -5.92
N ASP A 277 30.41 -5.50 -6.14
CA ASP A 277 31.37 -5.28 -5.05
C ASP A 277 30.84 -4.13 -4.16
N ILE A 278 30.75 -4.41 -2.85
CA ILE A 278 30.33 -3.51 -1.76
C ILE A 278 31.33 -3.64 -0.61
#